data_AF-A0A0A0L9Z1-F1
#
_entry.id   AF-A0A0A0L9Z1-F1
#
_cell.length_a   1.000
_cell.length_b   1.000
_cell.length_c   1.000
_cell.angle_alpha   90.00
_cell.angle_beta   90.00
_cell.angle_gamma   90.00
#
_symmetry.space_group_name_H-M   'P 1'
#
loop_
_entity.id
_entity.type
_entity.pdbx_description
1 polymer ?
#
loop_
_entity_poly.entity_id
_entity_poly.type
_entity_poly.pdbx_seq_one_letter_code
_entity_poly.pdbx_strand_id
1 'polypeptide(L)' 'MERGLLRPLPEKRRPQSQEEKMVQRLTYRKRHNYATKSNQHCVVKTPGVKHVYLTAKKSASRPNVWLSAKGFKGFLT' A
#
# COMPACT_ATOMS: atom_id res chain seq x y z
N MET A 1 50.11 30.20 -14.21
CA MET A 1 49.21 29.87 -13.07
C MET A 1 47.77 29.97 -13.56
N GLU A 2 47.26 28.91 -14.21
CA GLU A 2 45.88 28.92 -14.70
C GLU A 2 44.99 28.15 -13.72
N ARG A 3 43.98 28.83 -13.18
CA ARG A 3 42.96 28.23 -12.33
C ARG A 3 42.03 27.40 -13.22
N GLY A 4 42.23 26.08 -13.20
CA GLY A 4 41.32 25.13 -13.84
C GLY A 4 39.90 25.33 -13.31
N LEU A 5 38.99 25.71 -14.19
CA LEU A 5 37.56 25.81 -13.92
C LEU A 5 37.07 24.41 -13.50
N LEU A 6 36.70 24.24 -12.23
CA LEU A 6 35.93 23.08 -11.79
C LEU A 6 34.60 23.10 -12.55
N ARG A 7 34.45 22.21 -13.53
CA ARG A 7 33.16 21.97 -14.18
C ARG A 7 32.18 21.45 -13.12
N PRO A 8 31.03 22.09 -12.90
CA PRO A 8 30.05 21.58 -11.96
C PRO A 8 29.57 20.20 -12.41
N LEU A 9 29.55 19.24 -11.48
CA LEU A 9 29.02 17.89 -11.71
C LEU A 9 27.58 17.98 -12.21
N PRO A 10 27.17 17.13 -13.17
CA PRO A 10 25.82 17.20 -13.74
C PRO A 10 24.80 16.98 -12.63
N GLU A 11 24.04 18.03 -12.33
CA GLU A 11 22.88 17.96 -11.47
C GLU A 11 21.92 16.98 -12.11
N LYS A 12 21.80 15.78 -11.53
CA LYS A 12 20.87 14.75 -11.99
C LYS A 12 19.50 15.40 -12.09
N ARG A 13 19.03 15.66 -13.31
CA ARG A 13 17.68 16.15 -13.59
C ARG A 13 16.72 15.16 -12.95
N ARG A 14 16.21 15.52 -11.77
CA ARG A 14 15.10 14.80 -11.14
C ARG A 14 14.02 14.72 -12.21
N PRO A 15 13.46 13.55 -12.57
CA PRO A 15 12.36 13.50 -13.52
C PRO A 15 11.18 14.26 -12.92
N GLN A 16 11.02 15.54 -13.30
CA GLN A 16 9.87 16.39 -13.01
C GLN A 16 8.78 16.05 -14.03
N SER A 17 8.19 14.85 -13.96
CA SER A 17 7.09 14.50 -14.89
C SER A 17 6.29 13.27 -14.46
N GLN A 18 5.82 13.24 -13.22
CA GLN A 18 4.47 12.74 -12.92
C GLN A 18 3.92 13.65 -11.83
N GLU A 19 3.21 14.68 -12.29
CA GLU A 19 2.12 15.37 -11.59
C GLU A 19 2.02 15.01 -10.11
N GLU A 20 2.44 15.93 -9.24
CA GLU A 20 2.21 15.88 -7.79
C GLU A 20 0.70 15.93 -7.54
N LYS A 21 0.01 14.84 -7.87
CA LYS A 21 -1.42 14.70 -7.75
C LYS A 21 -1.68 14.74 -6.26
N MET A 22 -2.43 15.73 -5.81
CA MET A 22 -2.77 15.88 -4.40
C MET A 22 -3.47 14.60 -3.92
N VAL A 23 -2.73 13.73 -3.23
CA VAL A 23 -3.27 12.49 -2.64
C VAL A 23 -3.71 12.81 -1.21
N GLN A 24 -4.95 12.47 -0.91
CA GLN A 24 -5.46 12.59 0.45
C GLN A 24 -4.75 11.59 1.38
N ARG A 25 -4.15 12.09 2.47
CA ARG A 25 -3.59 11.25 3.54
C ARG A 25 -4.71 10.58 4.35
N LEU A 26 -4.47 9.36 4.78
CA LEU A 26 -5.45 8.53 5.49
C LEU A 26 -5.03 8.27 6.92
N THR A 27 -6.00 8.23 7.82
CA THR A 27 -5.82 7.91 9.23
C THR A 27 -6.56 6.62 9.58
N TYR A 28 -5.98 5.84 10.48
CA TYR A 28 -6.68 4.67 11.04
C TYR A 28 -7.90 5.11 11.84
N ARG A 29 -8.97 4.31 11.77
CA ARG A 29 -10.25 4.59 12.44
C ARG A 29 -10.47 3.75 13.71
N LYS A 30 -9.69 2.68 13.89
CA LYS A 30 -9.74 1.83 15.08
C LYS A 30 -8.65 2.25 16.06
N ARG A 31 -8.81 1.89 17.34
CA ARG A 31 -7.81 2.10 18.40
C ARG A 31 -6.42 1.53 18.04
N HIS A 32 -6.36 0.42 17.30
CA HIS A 32 -5.11 -0.23 16.95
C HIS A 32 -4.45 0.48 15.75
N ASN A 33 -3.34 1.17 16.01
CA ASN A 33 -2.65 2.03 15.03
C ASN A 33 -1.49 1.33 14.30
N TYR A 34 -1.27 0.04 14.54
CA TYR A 34 -0.14 -0.68 13.95
C TYR A 34 -0.54 -1.47 12.70
N ALA A 35 0.43 -1.60 11.79
CA ALA A 35 0.31 -2.38 10.56
C ALA A 35 0.42 -3.89 10.86
N THR A 36 -0.66 -4.45 11.41
CA THR A 36 -0.73 -5.87 11.79
C THR A 36 -1.74 -6.62 10.94
N LYS A 37 -1.66 -7.96 10.93
CA LYS A 37 -2.58 -8.80 10.14
C LYS A 37 -4.06 -8.65 10.51
N SER A 38 -4.38 -8.28 11.76
CA SER A 38 -5.76 -8.01 12.19
C SER A 38 -6.27 -6.62 11.82
N ASN A 39 -5.39 -5.73 11.36
CA ASN A 39 -5.67 -4.34 11.05
C ASN A 39 -5.24 -4.00 9.63
N GLN A 40 -5.50 -4.92 8.70
CA GLN A 40 -5.35 -4.63 7.28
C GLN A 40 -6.54 -3.77 6.83
N HIS A 41 -6.30 -2.86 5.86
CA HIS A 41 -7.32 -1.94 5.39
C HIS A 41 -7.34 -1.84 3.87
N CYS A 42 -8.51 -1.55 3.32
CA CYS A 42 -8.68 -1.16 1.93
C CYS A 42 -9.00 0.34 1.86
N VAL A 43 -8.38 1.03 0.90
CA VAL A 43 -8.70 2.43 0.61
C VAL A 43 -9.92 2.48 -0.29
N VAL A 44 -11.00 3.09 0.17
CA VAL A 44 -12.25 3.20 -0.59
C VAL A 44 -12.57 4.67 -0.83
N LYS A 45 -13.01 4.96 -2.06
CA LYS A 45 -13.60 6.26 -2.42
C LYS A 45 -15.00 6.32 -1.85
N THR A 46 -15.20 7.22 -0.90
CA THR A 46 -16.52 7.43 -0.32
C THR A 46 -17.36 8.36 -1.21
N PRO A 47 -18.69 8.28 -1.16
CA PRO A 47 -19.57 9.22 -1.88
C PRO A 47 -19.27 10.69 -1.57
N GLY A 48 -18.80 11.00 -0.36
CA GLY A 48 -18.41 12.36 0.06
C GLY A 48 -17.03 12.81 -0.42
N VAL A 49 -16.53 12.29 -1.54
CA VAL A 49 -15.27 12.66 -2.21
C VAL A 49 -13.98 12.30 -1.42
N LYS A 50 -14.10 11.83 -0.18
CA LYS A 50 -12.97 11.46 0.68
C LYS A 50 -12.54 10.01 0.45
N HIS A 51 -11.25 9.76 0.49
CA HIS A 51 -10.70 8.41 0.63
C HIS A 51 -10.71 8.02 2.11
N VAL A 52 -11.11 6.78 2.42
CA VAL A 52 -11.22 6.29 3.80
C VAL A 52 -10.71 4.86 3.89
N TYR A 53 -10.09 4.51 5.03
CA TYR A 53 -9.76 3.13 5.37
C TYR A 53 -11.01 2.34 5.83
N LEU A 54 -11.30 1.25 5.15
CA LEU A 54 -12.19 0.19 5.64
C LEU A 54 -11.36 -0.99 6.13
N THR A 55 -11.67 -1.50 7.32
CA THR A 55 -10.95 -2.64 7.89
C THR A 55 -11.28 -3.92 7.14
N ALA A 56 -10.24 -4.58 6.63
CA ALA A 56 -10.33 -5.90 6.04
C ALA A 56 -10.37 -6.96 7.16
N LYS A 57 -11.30 -7.91 7.05
CA LYS A 57 -11.30 -9.11 7.89
C LYS A 57 -10.20 -10.05 7.39
N LYS A 58 -9.63 -10.84 8.30
CA LYS A 58 -8.66 -11.89 7.92
C LYS A 58 -9.35 -12.90 7.03
N SER A 59 -8.66 -13.33 5.97
CA SER A 59 -9.13 -14.46 5.16
C SER A 59 -9.07 -15.73 6.00
N ALA A 60 -10.18 -16.48 6.00
CA ALA A 60 -10.18 -17.82 6.56
C ALA A 60 -9.32 -18.73 5.67
N SER A 61 -8.60 -19.66 6.30
CA SER A 61 -7.94 -20.74 5.56
C SER A 61 -8.98 -21.63 4.92
N ARG A 62 -8.73 -22.06 3.68
CA ARG A 62 -9.57 -23.09 3.04
C ARG A 62 -9.50 -24.37 3.88
N PRO A 63 -10.60 -25.14 3.99
CA PRO A 63 -10.57 -26.43 4.66
C PRO A 63 -9.60 -27.36 3.95
N ASN A 64 -8.71 -27.99 4.74
CA ASN A 64 -7.79 -29.03 4.29
C ASN A 64 -8.39 -30.42 4.53
N VAL A 65 -7.99 -31.38 3.71
CA VAL A 65 -8.26 -32.80 4.01
C VAL A 65 -7.17 -33.31 4.96
N TRP A 66 -7.54 -34.17 5.92
CA TRP A 66 -6.74 -34.56 7.09
C TRP A 66 -5.24 -34.83 6.83
N LEU A 67 -4.89 -35.50 5.71
CA LEU A 67 -3.50 -35.86 5.35
C LEU A 67 -2.92 -35.06 4.18
N SER A 68 -3.70 -34.22 3.49
CA SER A 68 -3.21 -33.50 2.31
C SER A 68 -3.23 -32.00 2.53
N ALA A 69 -2.10 -31.35 2.24
CA ALA A 69 -2.00 -29.89 2.15
C ALA A 69 -2.84 -29.31 0.98
N LYS A 70 -3.41 -30.18 0.12
CA LYS A 70 -4.37 -29.78 -0.92
C LYS A 70 -5.70 -29.42 -0.25
N GLY A 71 -6.09 -28.16 -0.39
CA GLY A 71 -7.41 -27.70 0.03
C GLY A 71 -8.53 -28.39 -0.75
N PHE A 72 -9.68 -28.56 -0.10
CA PHE A 72 -10.85 -29.16 -0.73
C PHE A 72 -11.39 -28.26 -1.86
N LYS A 73 -11.40 -28.79 -3.09
CA LYS A 73 -11.93 -28.10 -4.27
C LYS A 73 -13.46 -28.15 -4.22
N GLY A 74 -14.13 -27.02 -4.47
CA GLY A 74 -15.60 -26.93 -4.46
C GLY A 74 -16.20 -26.32 -3.20
N PHE A 75 -15.42 -26.15 -2.12
CA PHE A 75 -15.79 -25.24 -1.04
C PHE A 75 -15.52 -23.81 -1.50
N LEU A 76 -16.54 -23.12 -2.01
CA LEU A 76 -16.51 -21.69 -2.25
C LEU A 76 -16.75 -20.94 -0.93
N THR A 77 -15.79 -20.07 -0.60
CA THR A 77 -15.91 -18.96 0.35
C THR A 77 -16.75 -17.84 -0.22
#